data_AF-A0M0G0-F1
#
_entry.id   AF-A0M0G0-F1
#
_cell.length_a   1.000
_cell.length_b   1.000
_cell.length_c   1.000
_cell.angle_alpha   90.00
_cell.angle_beta   90.00
_cell.angle_gamma   90.00
#
_symmetry.space_group_name_H-M   'P 1'
#
loop_
_entity.id
_entity.type
_entity.pdbx_description
1 polymer ?
#
loop_
_entity_poly.entity_id
_entity_poly.type
_entity_poly.pdbx_seq_one_letter_code
_entity_poly.pdbx_strand_id
1 'polypeptide(L)'
;MKQNFKILLAFLIILASCKNKKQESTESTASEKETVKKEYELIKEKPDSMLSPEGMVWVSGINFTMGAQNGDPMALPRERPAHLVAVNGFFIDQTEVTNAFS
;
A
#
# COMPACT_ATOMS: atom_id res chain seq x y z
N MET A 1 39.53 15.07 44.90
CA MET A 1 39.45 14.27 43.65
C MET A 1 38.43 13.13 43.71
N LYS A 2 38.34 12.34 44.80
CA LYS A 2 37.41 11.21 44.90
C LYS A 2 35.90 11.61 44.92
N GLN A 3 35.57 12.77 45.48
CA GLN A 3 34.18 13.30 45.52
C GLN A 3 33.67 13.64 44.11
N ASN A 4 34.50 14.30 43.30
CA ASN A 4 34.17 14.70 41.93
C ASN A 4 34.09 13.49 40.99
N PHE A 5 34.88 12.44 41.25
CA PHE A 5 34.79 11.18 40.52
C PHE A 5 33.47 10.44 40.80
N LYS A 6 32.97 10.46 42.06
CA LYS A 6 31.65 9.91 42.38
C LYS A 6 30.51 10.71 41.75
N ILE A 7 30.64 12.04 41.68
CA ILE A 7 29.65 12.90 41.01
C ILE A 7 29.66 12.66 39.50
N LEU A 8 30.83 12.51 38.88
CA LEU A 8 30.97 12.19 37.45
C LEU A 8 30.43 10.79 37.11
N LEU A 9 30.63 9.80 37.99
CA LEU A 9 30.08 8.45 37.84
C LEU A 9 28.55 8.42 38.06
N ALA A 10 28.01 9.25 38.95
CA ALA A 10 26.57 9.41 39.14
C ALA A 10 25.89 10.09 37.94
N PHE A 11 26.54 11.06 37.29
CA PHE A 11 26.03 11.72 36.08
C PHE A 11 26.01 10.78 34.85
N LEU A 12 26.97 9.87 34.75
CA LEU A 12 27.05 8.87 33.67
C LEU A 12 25.90 7.84 33.73
N ILE A 13 25.41 7.53 34.94
CA ILE A 13 24.28 6.60 35.16
C ILE A 13 22.93 7.24 34.76
N ILE A 14 22.81 8.57 34.86
CA ILE A 14 21.59 9.31 34.46
C ILE A 14 21.45 9.34 32.93
N LEU A 15 22.56 9.42 32.19
CA LEU A 15 22.58 9.38 30.72
C LEU A 15 22.32 7.98 30.13
N ALA A 16 22.45 6.92 30.93
CA ALA A 16 22.12 5.54 30.52
C ALA A 16 20.66 5.15 30.80
N SER A 17 19.85 6.05 31.38
CA SER A 17 18.46 5.78 31.79
C SER A 17 17.42 6.44 30.88
N CYS A 18 17.60 6.35 29.57
CA CYS A 18 16.52 6.45 28.59
C CYS A 18 16.05 5.05 28.22
N LYS A 19 15.23 4.42 29.07
CA LYS A 19 14.32 3.35 28.66
C LYS A 19 12.91 3.94 28.67
N ASN A 20 12.62 4.70 27.62
CA ASN A 20 11.35 5.39 27.48
C ASN A 20 10.26 4.36 27.18
N LYS A 21 9.40 4.13 28.18
CA LYS A 21 8.09 3.52 28.02
C LYS A 21 7.17 4.61 27.47
N LYS A 22 6.87 4.59 26.17
CA LYS A 22 5.76 5.38 25.62
C LYS A 22 4.46 4.61 25.89
N GLN A 23 3.70 5.05 26.90
CA GLN A 23 2.26 4.83 26.92
C GLN A 23 1.64 6.02 26.20
N GLU A 24 1.04 5.76 25.05
CA GLU A 24 0.00 6.61 24.48
C GLU A 24 -1.29 5.81 24.62
N SER A 25 -2.25 6.41 25.32
CA SER A 25 -3.59 5.91 25.56
C SER A 25 -4.37 5.76 24.24
N THR A 26 -4.91 4.55 24.03
CA THR A 26 -6.34 4.22 23.77
C THR A 26 -7.01 5.00 22.62
N GLU A 27 -7.57 4.44 21.54
CA GLU A 27 -8.39 3.24 21.31
C GLU A 27 -8.60 3.20 19.77
N SER A 28 -8.37 2.14 19.01
CA SER A 28 -9.24 0.97 18.84
C SER A 28 -8.50 0.02 17.89
N THR A 29 -8.12 -1.18 18.32
CA THR A 29 -8.92 -2.41 18.23
C THR A 29 -9.26 -2.81 16.80
N ALA A 30 -8.68 -3.96 16.39
CA ALA A 30 -8.98 -4.79 15.23
C ALA A 30 -8.70 -4.12 13.86
N SER A 31 -7.80 -4.61 13.02
CA SER A 31 -7.62 -6.01 12.67
C SER A 31 -6.21 -6.19 12.13
N GLU A 32 -5.43 -6.99 12.84
CA GLU A 32 -4.56 -7.96 12.18
C GLU A 32 -5.48 -8.81 11.30
N LYS A 33 -5.74 -8.36 10.06
CA LYS A 33 -6.29 -9.24 9.03
C LYS A 33 -5.16 -10.19 8.70
N GLU A 34 -5.19 -11.31 9.41
CA GLU A 34 -4.90 -12.63 8.90
C GLU A 34 -4.67 -12.58 7.38
N THR A 35 -3.42 -12.79 7.00
CA THR A 35 -2.95 -12.95 5.64
C THR A 35 -3.51 -14.25 5.09
N VAL A 36 -4.82 -14.32 4.92
CA VAL A 36 -5.43 -15.28 4.01
C VAL A 36 -5.07 -14.79 2.62
N LYS A 37 -3.94 -15.28 2.08
CA LYS A 37 -3.70 -15.32 0.64
C LYS A 37 -4.86 -16.12 0.03
N LYS A 38 -5.99 -15.47 -0.21
CA LYS A 38 -7.03 -16.02 -1.07
C LYS A 38 -6.43 -15.94 -2.46
N GLU A 39 -5.80 -17.02 -2.89
CA GLU A 39 -5.36 -17.21 -4.26
C GLU A 39 -6.63 -17.24 -5.10
N TYR A 40 -6.97 -16.10 -5.68
CA TYR A 40 -8.05 -15.99 -6.65
C TYR A 40 -7.51 -16.52 -7.99
N GLU A 41 -8.25 -17.41 -8.62
CA GLU A 41 -7.96 -17.82 -9.99
C GLU A 41 -8.43 -16.68 -10.91
N LEU A 42 -7.49 -15.94 -11.49
CA LEU A 42 -7.80 -14.85 -12.41
C LEU A 42 -8.04 -15.37 -13.82
N ILE A 43 -9.04 -14.80 -14.48
CA ILE A 43 -9.23 -14.98 -15.92
C ILE A 43 -8.13 -14.19 -16.65
N LYS A 44 -7.09 -14.88 -17.12
CA LYS A 44 -5.98 -14.24 -17.85
C LYS A 44 -6.25 -14.17 -19.35
N GLU A 45 -6.70 -15.28 -19.91
CA GLU A 45 -6.98 -15.41 -21.34
C GLU A 45 -8.40 -14.96 -21.68
N LYS A 46 -8.55 -14.37 -22.87
CA LYS A 46 -9.88 -14.03 -23.40
C LYS A 46 -10.62 -15.32 -23.73
N PRO A 47 -11.83 -15.55 -23.21
CA PRO A 47 -12.62 -16.71 -23.60
C PRO A 47 -12.86 -16.75 -25.11
N ASP A 48 -12.72 -17.93 -25.71
CA ASP A 48 -12.92 -18.12 -27.16
C ASP A 48 -14.37 -17.85 -27.59
N SER A 49 -15.32 -18.08 -26.69
CA SER A 49 -16.74 -17.79 -26.92
C SER A 49 -17.09 -16.30 -26.95
N MET A 50 -16.16 -15.42 -26.57
CA MET A 50 -16.38 -13.97 -26.56
C MET A 50 -15.68 -13.29 -27.75
N LEU A 51 -16.47 -12.58 -28.54
CA LEU A 51 -15.97 -11.65 -29.55
C LEU A 51 -15.49 -10.37 -28.86
N SER A 52 -14.39 -9.81 -29.36
CA SER A 52 -13.93 -8.49 -28.92
C SER A 52 -14.89 -7.42 -29.44
N PRO A 53 -15.42 -6.52 -28.59
CA PRO A 53 -16.15 -5.35 -29.06
C PRO A 53 -15.28 -4.49 -29.98
N GLU A 54 -15.91 -3.81 -30.94
CA GLU A 54 -15.21 -2.89 -31.83
C GLU A 54 -14.50 -1.79 -31.04
N GLY A 55 -13.24 -1.51 -31.37
CA GLY A 55 -12.44 -0.48 -30.71
C GLY A 55 -11.93 -0.86 -29.30
N MET A 56 -12.21 -2.06 -28.79
CA MET A 56 -11.76 -2.51 -27.47
C MET A 56 -10.69 -3.60 -27.55
N VAL A 57 -9.82 -3.64 -26.53
CA VAL A 57 -8.75 -4.63 -26.37
C VAL A 57 -8.95 -5.44 -25.09
N TRP A 58 -8.55 -6.72 -25.12
CA TRP A 58 -8.56 -7.57 -23.92
C TRP A 58 -7.33 -7.30 -23.05
N VAL A 59 -7.54 -7.03 -21.77
CA VAL A 59 -6.50 -6.91 -20.75
C VAL A 59 -6.56 -8.16 -19.88
N SER A 60 -5.45 -8.88 -19.76
CA SER A 60 -5.38 -10.10 -18.94
C SER A 60 -5.52 -9.78 -17.45
N GLY A 61 -6.23 -10.63 -16.70
CA GLY A 61 -6.33 -10.49 -15.26
C GLY A 61 -4.97 -10.58 -14.55
N ILE A 62 -4.71 -9.65 -13.64
CA ILE A 62 -3.43 -9.51 -12.93
C ILE A 62 -3.60 -9.06 -11.48
N ASN A 63 -2.52 -9.26 -10.73
CA ASN A 63 -2.31 -8.68 -9.41
C ASN A 63 -1.31 -7.55 -9.48
N PHE A 64 -1.66 -6.41 -8.91
CA PHE A 64 -0.79 -5.26 -8.90
C PHE A 64 -1.04 -4.40 -7.67
N THR A 65 -0.10 -3.51 -7.39
CA THR A 65 -0.24 -2.50 -6.34
C THR A 65 -0.91 -1.28 -6.94
N MET A 66 -2.09 -0.92 -6.42
CA MET A 66 -2.83 0.28 -6.82
C MET A 66 -2.67 1.38 -5.77
N GLY A 67 -2.56 2.63 -6.22
CA GLY A 67 -2.39 3.81 -5.36
C GLY A 67 -0.96 4.36 -5.37
N ALA A 68 -0.76 5.49 -4.70
CA ALA A 68 0.53 6.19 -4.71
C ALA A 68 1.59 5.51 -3.84
N GLN A 69 2.84 5.55 -4.30
CA GLN A 69 3.98 5.03 -3.55
C GLN A 69 4.24 5.85 -2.28
N ASN A 70 4.77 5.19 -1.25
CA ASN A 70 5.19 5.86 -0.02
C ASN A 70 6.24 6.92 -0.35
N GLY A 71 5.98 8.16 0.09
CA GLY A 71 6.89 9.29 -0.11
C GLY A 71 6.76 10.01 -1.45
N ASP A 72 5.81 9.67 -2.32
CA ASP A 72 5.55 10.43 -3.55
C ASP A 72 5.13 11.89 -3.22
N PRO A 73 5.97 12.90 -3.49
CA PRO A 73 5.66 14.28 -3.09
C PRO A 73 4.50 14.90 -3.86
N MET A 74 4.13 14.33 -5.02
CA MET A 74 3.08 14.87 -5.89
C MET A 74 1.72 14.21 -5.63
N ALA A 75 1.70 13.04 -5.00
CA ALA A 75 0.46 12.31 -4.77
C ALA A 75 -0.47 12.99 -3.76
N LEU A 76 -1.75 13.03 -4.08
CA LEU A 76 -2.79 13.58 -3.21
C LEU A 76 -3.09 12.64 -2.02
N PRO A 77 -3.60 13.15 -0.89
CA PRO A 77 -3.96 12.29 0.24
C PRO A 77 -4.97 11.18 -0.09
N ARG A 78 -5.90 11.42 -1.04
CA ARG A 78 -6.91 10.43 -1.48
C ARG A 78 -6.40 9.39 -2.47
N GLU A 79 -5.18 9.52 -2.98
CA GLU A 79 -4.56 8.51 -3.87
C GLU A 79 -3.82 7.42 -3.06
N ARG A 80 -3.79 7.58 -1.74
CA ARG A 80 -3.14 6.67 -0.79
C ARG A 80 -4.17 5.87 0.00
N PRO A 81 -3.76 4.72 0.58
CA PRO A 81 -2.45 4.09 0.46
C PRO A 81 -2.33 3.18 -0.77
N ALA A 82 -1.09 2.87 -1.14
CA ALA A 82 -0.80 1.74 -2.00
C ALA A 82 -1.32 0.42 -1.38
N HIS A 83 -2.11 -0.35 -2.13
CA HIS A 83 -2.64 -1.64 -1.68
C HIS A 83 -2.68 -2.66 -2.82
N LEU A 84 -2.60 -3.95 -2.48
CA LEU A 84 -2.67 -5.04 -3.46
C LEU A 84 -4.10 -5.20 -3.98
N VAL A 85 -4.23 -5.25 -5.30
CA VAL A 85 -5.49 -5.42 -6.03
C VAL A 85 -5.35 -6.59 -6.99
N ALA A 86 -6.44 -7.33 -7.15
CA ALA A 86 -6.59 -8.41 -8.10
C ALA A 86 -7.78 -8.10 -9.02
N VAL A 87 -7.58 -8.17 -10.32
CA VAL A 87 -8.62 -7.89 -11.33
C VAL A 87 -8.66 -9.02 -12.34
N ASN A 88 -9.87 -9.48 -12.68
CA ASN A 88 -10.07 -10.43 -13.79
C ASN A 88 -9.80 -9.77 -15.13
N GLY A 89 -9.57 -10.57 -16.17
CA GLY A 89 -9.45 -10.03 -17.52
C GLY A 89 -10.75 -9.36 -17.99
N PHE A 90 -10.61 -8.27 -18.73
CA PHE A 90 -11.72 -7.43 -19.17
C PHE A 90 -11.38 -6.71 -20.49
N PHE A 91 -12.39 -6.14 -21.13
CA PHE A 91 -12.21 -5.27 -22.30
C PHE A 91 -12.13 -3.81 -21.89
N ILE A 92 -11.21 -3.06 -22.50
CA ILE A 92 -11.11 -1.59 -22.37
C ILE A 92 -10.99 -0.96 -23.75
N ASP A 93 -11.53 0.24 -23.92
CA ASP A 93 -11.34 1.01 -25.15
C ASP A 93 -9.84 1.21 -25.42
N GLN A 94 -9.43 1.01 -26.68
CA GLN A 94 -8.04 1.22 -27.08
C GLN A 94 -7.65 2.70 -27.02
N THR A 95 -8.62 3.59 -27.20
CA THR A 95 -8.44 5.04 -27.24
C THR A 95 -9.48 5.73 -26.37
N GLU A 96 -9.17 6.93 -25.90
CA GLU A 96 -10.18 7.79 -25.28
C GLU A 96 -11.33 8.06 -26.24
N VAL A 97 -12.53 8.27 -25.69
CA VAL A 97 -13.71 8.63 -26.47
C VAL A 97 -13.50 10.02 -27.08
N THR A 98 -13.67 10.12 -28.40
CA THR A 98 -13.56 11.39 -29.14
C THR A 98 -14.90 11.81 -29.70
N ASN A 99 -15.07 13.12 -29.90
CA ASN A 99 -16.19 13.61 -30.69
C ASN A 99 -15.98 13.16 -32.14
N ALA A 100 -16.96 12.45 -32.70
CA ALA A 100 -16.94 12.15 -34.13
C ALA A 100 -17.09 13.46 -34.92
N PHE A 101 -16.21 13.69 -35.87
CA PHE A 101 -16.46 14.68 -36.90
C PHE A 101 -17.49 14.07 -37.87
N SER A 102 -18.72 14.55 -37.80
CA SER A 102 -19.83 14.14 -38.67
C SER A 102 -19.74 14.80 -40.05
#